data_AF-A0A8K0N7E3-F1
#
_entry.id   AF-A0A8K0N7E3-F1
#
_cell.length_a   1.000
_cell.length_b   1.000
_cell.length_c   1.000
_cell.angle_alpha   90.00
_cell.angle_beta   90.00
_cell.angle_gamma   90.00
#
_symmetry.space_group_name_H-M   'P 1'
#
loop_
_entity.id
_entity.type
_entity.pdbx_description
1 polymer ?
#
loop_
_entity_poly.entity_id
_entity_poly.type
_entity_poly.pdbx_seq_one_letter_code
_entity_poly.pdbx_strand_id
1 'polypeptide(L)'
;MTKSQVQPPFQLTIPKNIWTLLPSACVPAVLSFRNKTWEMRYYGDRNLKRFDSGWKHFAVDNNLKMGDACVLELMDDRHLKFQVQILRGDIPREIAESGCSFDTPIMIE
;
A
#
# COMPACT_ATOMS: atom_id res chain seq x y z
N MET A 1 0.98 -6.20 -3.50
CA MET A 1 -0.42 -6.13 -3.04
C MET A 1 -1.10 -7.42 -3.44
N THR A 2 -1.73 -8.10 -2.48
CA THR A 2 -2.44 -9.38 -2.67
C THR A 2 -3.94 -9.15 -2.78
N LYS A 3 -4.69 -10.21 -3.16
CA LYS A 3 -6.15 -10.15 -3.35
C LYS A 3 -6.89 -9.54 -2.16
N SER A 4 -6.62 -10.01 -0.94
CA SER A 4 -7.30 -9.53 0.27
C SER A 4 -7.05 -8.06 0.58
N GLN A 5 -5.96 -7.48 0.08
CA GLN A 5 -5.61 -6.08 0.31
C GLN A 5 -6.31 -5.13 -0.67
N VAL A 6 -6.78 -5.59 -1.83
CA VAL A 6 -7.38 -4.71 -2.87
C VAL A 6 -8.77 -5.14 -3.35
N GLN A 7 -9.29 -6.25 -2.81
CA GLN A 7 -10.64 -6.75 -3.04
C GLN A 7 -11.27 -7.12 -1.69
N PRO A 8 -12.62 -7.30 -1.60
CA PRO A 8 -13.27 -7.71 -0.37
C PRO A 8 -12.53 -8.88 0.31
N PRO A 9 -12.14 -8.76 1.59
CA PRO A 9 -12.60 -7.76 2.57
C PRO A 9 -11.77 -6.46 2.70
N PHE A 10 -10.77 -6.20 1.84
CA PHE A 10 -9.86 -5.04 1.93
C PHE A 10 -9.08 -5.00 3.25
N GLN A 11 -8.39 -6.09 3.59
CA GLN A 11 -7.57 -6.19 4.79
C GLN A 11 -6.10 -5.91 4.48
N LEU A 12 -5.56 -4.84 5.08
CA LEU A 12 -4.13 -4.59 5.14
C LEU A 12 -3.60 -4.85 6.55
N THR A 13 -2.89 -5.97 6.71
CA THR A 13 -2.20 -6.34 7.96
C THR A 13 -0.82 -5.73 7.99
N ILE A 14 -0.36 -5.35 9.17
CA ILE A 14 0.99 -4.84 9.40
C ILE A 14 1.93 -6.02 9.66
N PRO A 15 3.09 -6.09 8.98
CA PRO A 15 4.10 -7.11 9.24
C PRO A 15 4.58 -7.12 10.69
N LYS A 16 4.77 -8.31 11.27
CA LYS A 16 5.15 -8.49 12.69
C LYS A 16 6.48 -7.83 13.06
N ASN A 17 7.43 -7.80 12.13
CA ASN A 17 8.76 -7.26 12.34
C ASN A 17 8.79 -5.75 12.60
N ILE A 18 7.72 -5.01 12.29
CA ILE A 18 7.64 -3.56 12.53
C ILE A 18 6.66 -3.17 13.64
N TRP A 19 6.05 -4.15 14.33
CA TRP A 19 5.06 -3.88 15.38
C TRP A 19 5.60 -3.10 16.57
N THR A 20 6.89 -3.22 16.86
CA THR A 20 7.56 -2.50 17.96
C THR A 20 7.77 -1.03 17.66
N LEU A 21 7.72 -0.64 16.39
CA LEU A 21 7.85 0.75 15.94
C LEU A 21 6.52 1.50 15.95
N LEU A 22 5.42 0.80 16.23
CA LEU A 22 4.06 1.32 16.11
C LEU A 22 3.31 1.23 17.45
N PRO A 23 2.28 2.05 17.67
CA PRO A 23 1.48 1.99 18.89
C PRO A 23 0.91 0.60 19.19
N SER A 24 0.84 0.24 20.47
CA SER A 24 0.15 -0.97 20.93
C SER A 24 -1.35 -0.78 21.16
N ALA A 25 -1.86 0.45 21.00
CA ALA A 25 -3.26 0.79 21.19
C ALA A 25 -4.01 0.93 19.86
N CYS A 26 -5.35 0.93 19.92
CA CYS A 26 -6.19 1.38 18.82
C CYS A 26 -6.10 2.91 18.73
N VAL A 27 -5.55 3.43 17.64
CA VAL A 27 -5.32 4.87 17.44
C VAL A 27 -5.77 5.32 16.04
N PRO A 28 -6.12 6.60 15.86
CA PRO A 28 -6.27 7.18 14.53
C PRO A 28 -4.96 7.05 13.73
N ALA A 29 -5.09 6.88 12.43
CA ALA A 29 -3.98 6.84 11.49
C ALA A 29 -4.35 7.63 10.23
N VAL A 30 -3.35 8.22 9.59
CA VAL A 30 -3.52 8.97 8.34
C VAL A 30 -2.55 8.46 7.29
N LEU A 31 -3.07 8.08 6.12
CA LEU A 31 -2.27 7.83 4.93
C LEU A 31 -2.28 9.07 4.04
N SER A 32 -1.10 9.55 3.66
CA SER A 32 -0.92 10.68 2.74
C SER A 32 -0.34 10.16 1.44
N PHE A 33 -0.97 10.49 0.31
CA PHE A 33 -0.44 10.16 -1.01
C PHE A 33 -0.73 11.32 -1.96
N ARG A 34 0.33 11.82 -2.61
CA ARG A 34 0.28 13.07 -3.38
C ARG A 34 -0.29 14.20 -2.51
N ASN A 35 -1.30 14.93 -2.99
CA ASN A 35 -1.92 16.05 -2.28
C ASN A 35 -3.24 15.64 -1.60
N LYS A 36 -3.39 14.37 -1.22
CA LYS A 36 -4.60 13.83 -0.59
C LYS A 36 -4.26 13.00 0.64
N THR A 37 -5.21 12.94 1.56
CA THR A 37 -5.11 12.20 2.82
C THR A 37 -6.32 11.30 3.03
N TRP A 38 -6.10 10.16 3.66
CA TRP A 38 -7.13 9.19 4.04
C TRP A 38 -7.01 8.88 5.52
N GLU A 39 -8.06 9.18 6.27
CA GLU A 39 -8.15 8.89 7.70
C GLU A 39 -8.70 7.48 7.92
N MET A 40 -8.15 6.78 8.92
CA MET A 40 -8.56 5.44 9.28
C MET A 40 -8.17 5.12 10.72
N ARG A 41 -8.56 3.95 11.23
CA ARG A 41 -8.03 3.44 12.49
C ARG A 41 -6.96 2.38 12.26
N TYR A 42 -5.93 2.44 13.09
CA TYR A 42 -4.97 1.38 13.27
C TYR A 42 -5.31 0.57 14.52
N TYR A 43 -5.56 -0.72 14.36
CA TYR A 43 -5.79 -1.65 15.47
C TYR A 43 -4.47 -2.24 15.95
N GLY A 44 -3.71 -1.46 16.75
CA GLY A 44 -2.48 -1.90 17.38
C GLY A 44 -2.69 -2.82 18.59
N ASP A 45 -3.91 -2.86 19.12
CA ASP A 45 -4.34 -3.58 20.33
C ASP A 45 -4.73 -5.05 20.08
N ARG A 46 -4.59 -5.53 18.84
CA ARG A 46 -4.96 -6.89 18.43
C ARG A 46 -3.74 -7.76 18.17
N ASN A 47 -3.94 -9.07 18.32
CA ASN A 47 -2.96 -10.10 17.92
C ASN A 47 -2.55 -10.01 16.44
N LEU A 48 -3.37 -9.40 15.59
CA LEU A 48 -3.06 -9.11 14.21
C LEU A 48 -3.28 -7.62 13.97
N LYS A 49 -2.18 -6.86 13.98
CA LYS A 49 -2.23 -5.42 13.78
C LYS A 49 -2.59 -5.10 12.33
N ARG A 50 -3.53 -4.19 12.13
CA ARG A 50 -4.08 -3.87 10.80
C ARG A 50 -4.75 -2.50 10.79
N PHE A 51 -4.97 -1.97 9.59
CA PHE A 51 -5.91 -0.87 9.40
C PHE A 51 -7.36 -1.38 9.38
N ASP A 52 -8.30 -0.51 9.71
CA ASP A 52 -9.73 -0.78 9.63
C ASP A 52 -10.26 -0.66 8.19
N SER A 53 -11.59 -0.56 8.04
CA SER A 53 -12.23 -0.41 6.73
C SER A 53 -11.83 0.87 5.99
N GLY A 54 -11.18 1.84 6.64
CA GLY A 54 -10.60 3.02 6.01
C GLY A 54 -9.59 2.67 4.91
N TRP A 55 -8.90 1.54 5.03
CA TRP A 55 -8.01 1.03 3.98
C TRP A 55 -8.73 0.79 2.65
N LYS A 56 -10.00 0.35 2.68
CA LYS A 56 -10.80 0.15 1.47
C LYS A 56 -10.92 1.44 0.66
N HIS A 57 -11.17 2.57 1.33
CA HIS A 57 -11.29 3.86 0.66
C HIS A 57 -9.97 4.24 -0.01
N PHE A 58 -8.85 4.11 0.71
CA PHE A 58 -7.53 4.34 0.13
C PHE A 58 -7.27 3.46 -1.10
N ALA A 59 -7.56 2.16 -1.01
CA ALA A 59 -7.30 1.22 -2.10
C ALA A 59 -8.16 1.49 -3.34
N VAL A 60 -9.45 1.80 -3.14
CA VAL A 60 -10.39 2.08 -4.24
C VAL A 60 -10.07 3.42 -4.89
N ASP A 61 -9.90 4.49 -4.11
CA ASP A 61 -9.65 5.84 -4.63
C ASP A 61 -8.34 5.94 -5.42
N ASN A 62 -7.34 5.15 -5.01
CA ASN A 62 -6.04 5.11 -5.69
C ASN A 62 -5.94 3.99 -6.73
N ASN A 63 -7.04 3.29 -7.02
CA ASN A 63 -7.09 2.19 -7.98
C ASN A 63 -5.94 1.19 -7.76
N LEU A 64 -5.73 0.76 -6.52
CA LEU A 64 -4.74 -0.26 -6.20
C LEU A 64 -5.17 -1.60 -6.78
N LYS A 65 -4.23 -2.29 -7.41
CA LYS A 65 -4.45 -3.60 -8.01
C LYS A 65 -3.58 -4.66 -7.37
N MET A 66 -3.92 -5.92 -7.64
CA MET A 66 -3.01 -7.03 -7.33
C MET A 66 -1.72 -6.84 -8.13
N GLY A 67 -0.57 -7.07 -7.50
CA GLY A 67 0.74 -6.83 -8.11
C GLY A 67 1.36 -5.47 -7.79
N ASP A 68 0.57 -4.42 -7.50
CA ASP A 68 1.12 -3.14 -7.02
C ASP A 68 1.89 -3.31 -5.71
N ALA A 69 2.72 -2.37 -5.32
CA ALA A 69 3.29 -2.29 -3.98
C ALA A 69 3.01 -0.91 -3.36
N CYS A 70 2.86 -0.88 -2.04
CA CYS A 70 2.78 0.35 -1.27
C CYS A 70 3.95 0.40 -0.29
N VAL A 71 4.70 1.49 -0.33
CA VAL A 71 5.69 1.83 0.70
C VAL A 71 5.02 2.80 1.66
N LEU A 72 5.03 2.48 2.95
CA LEU A 72 4.47 3.33 4.01
C LEU A 72 5.64 3.86 4.85
N GLU A 73 5.97 5.13 4.67
CA GLU A 73 7.00 5.83 5.43
C GLU A 73 6.36 6.52 6.63
N LEU A 74 6.82 6.20 7.84
CA LEU A 74 6.28 6.78 9.08
C LEU A 74 6.81 8.21 9.25
N MET A 75 5.93 9.20 9.19
CA MET A 75 6.28 10.62 9.29
C MET A 75 6.10 11.18 10.71
N ASP A 76 5.15 10.63 11.46
CA ASP A 76 4.81 11.05 12.82
C ASP A 76 4.27 9.83 13.58
N ASP A 77 5.01 9.39 14.60
CA ASP A 77 4.69 8.22 15.42
C ASP A 77 3.62 8.52 16.48
N ARG A 78 3.48 9.79 16.90
CA ARG A 78 2.49 10.22 17.90
C ARG A 78 1.08 10.26 17.30
N HIS A 79 0.96 10.72 16.06
CA HIS A 79 -0.32 10.82 15.34
C HIS A 79 -0.47 9.76 14.24
N LEU A 80 0.44 8.78 14.19
CA LEU A 80 0.51 7.68 13.25
C LEU A 80 0.20 8.08 11.80
N LYS A 81 1.02 8.98 11.27
CA LYS A 81 0.92 9.48 9.89
C LYS A 81 1.92 8.77 9.00
N PHE A 82 1.46 8.23 7.88
CA PHE A 82 2.31 7.65 6.86
C PHE A 82 2.27 8.46 5.57
N GLN A 83 3.44 8.72 5.00
CA GLN A 83 3.55 9.08 3.59
C GLN A 83 3.59 7.79 2.78
N VAL A 84 2.70 7.65 1.82
CA VAL A 84 2.59 6.46 0.97
C VAL A 84 3.24 6.74 -0.37
N GLN A 85 3.97 5.76 -0.89
CA GLN A 85 4.37 5.69 -2.29
C GLN A 85 3.76 4.44 -2.91
N ILE A 86 3.16 4.56 -4.09
CA ILE A 86 2.56 3.43 -4.81
C ILE A 86 3.46 3.09 -5.99
N LEU A 87 4.01 1.87 -5.98
CA LEU A 87 4.77 1.28 -7.07
C LEU A 87 3.81 0.42 -7.90
N ARG A 88 3.63 0.75 -9.17
CA ARG A 88 2.69 0.00 -10.03
C ARG A 88 3.34 -1.29 -10.52
N GLY A 89 2.60 -2.39 -10.40
CA GLY A 89 3.05 -3.71 -10.82
C GLY A 89 2.82 -4.00 -12.31
N ASP A 90 2.07 -3.14 -12.99
CA ASP A 90 1.80 -3.27 -14.42
C ASP A 90 3.07 -2.94 -15.23
N ILE A 91 3.47 -3.81 -16.15
CA ILE A 91 4.51 -3.51 -17.15
C ILE A 91 3.90 -2.53 -18.16
N PRO A 92 4.55 -1.39 -18.45
CA PRO A 92 4.12 -0.46 -19.49
C PRO A 92 3.87 -1.19 -20.82
N ARG A 93 2.80 -0.86 -21.54
CA ARG A 93 2.41 -1.57 -22.78
C ARG A 93 3.52 -1.54 -23.83
N GLU A 94 4.28 -0.45 -23.84
CA GLU A 94 5.41 -0.21 -24.71
C GLU A 94 6.51 -1.29 -24.52
N ILE A 95 6.69 -1.76 -23.28
CA ILE A 95 7.60 -2.85 -22.94
C ILE A 95 6.93 -4.21 -23.14
N ALA A 96 5.61 -4.31 -22.97
CA ALA A 96 4.88 -5.57 -23.17
C ALA A 96 4.84 -6.01 -24.65
N GLU A 97 4.90 -5.06 -25.58
CA GLU A 97 4.98 -5.33 -27.04
C GLU A 97 6.44 -5.47 -27.53
N SER A 98 7.40 -4.95 -26.75
CA SER A 98 8.83 -5.12 -26.99
C SER A 98 9.37 -6.37 -26.27
N GLY A 99 10.48 -6.93 -26.73
CA GLY A 99 11.10 -8.14 -26.20
C GLY A 99 10.46 -9.47 -26.63
N CYS A 100 9.38 -9.45 -27.40
CA CYS A 100 8.70 -10.67 -27.86
C CYS A 100 9.39 -11.36 -29.06
N SER A 101 10.34 -10.67 -29.73
CA SER A 101 11.16 -11.23 -30.80
C SER A 101 12.57 -10.64 -30.79
N PHE A 102 13.49 -11.26 -31.52
CA PHE A 102 14.85 -10.73 -31.75
C PHE A 102 14.84 -9.38 -32.50
N ASP A 103 13.79 -9.10 -33.28
CA ASP A 103 13.67 -7.87 -34.10
C ASP A 103 13.21 -6.66 -33.27
N THR A 104 12.62 -6.91 -32.10
CA THR A 104 12.16 -5.87 -31.19
C THR A 104 12.67 -6.17 -29.77
N PRO A 105 13.97 -6.03 -29.46
CA PRO A 105 14.50 -6.32 -28.13
C PRO A 105 14.07 -5.27 -27.10
N ILE A 106 14.07 -5.63 -25.81
CA ILE A 106 13.94 -4.64 -24.72
C ILE A 106 15.29 -3.95 -24.57
N MET A 107 15.30 -2.64 -24.82
CA MET A 107 16.49 -1.81 -24.62
C MET A 107 16.58 -1.39 -23.15
N ILE A 108 17.68 -1.74 -22.49
CA ILE A 108 18.00 -1.29 -21.13
C ILE A 108 19.21 -0.36 -21.26
N GLU A 109 18.99 0.94 -21.03
CA GLU A 109 20.04 1.98 -20.94
C GLU A 109 20.53 2.17 -19.50
#